data_AF-A0A9P6G6W8-F1
#
_entry.id   AF-A0A9P6G6W8-F1
#
_cell.length_a   1.000
_cell.length_b   1.000
_cell.length_c   1.000
_cell.angle_alpha   90.00
_cell.angle_beta   90.00
_cell.angle_gamma   90.00
#
_symmetry.space_group_name_H-M   'P 1'
#
loop_
_entity.id
_entity.type
_entity.pdbx_description
1 polymer ?
#
loop_
_entity_poly.entity_id
_entity_poly.type
_entity_poly.pdbx_seq_one_letter_code
_entity_poly.pdbx_strand_id
1 'polypeptide(L)'
;MDIIRQRKPLRVLVVLYPQSPLMSKPEIDTILHQSIAQLNAVESDARALFLATWPHRTVMVFDLCNESYDFAQAHQPQDLLVLAIHFQTKEKIKIGETLERNAREVNNEIA
;
A
#
# COMPACT_ATOMS: atom_id res chain seq x y z
N MET A 1 1.59 9.43 13.18
CA MET A 1 1.62 8.01 12.75
C MET A 1 2.78 7.33 13.43
N ASP A 2 2.57 6.92 14.68
CA ASP A 2 3.65 6.31 15.48
C ASP A 2 4.01 4.90 14.99
N ILE A 3 3.09 4.22 14.29
CA ILE A 3 3.29 2.84 13.83
C ILE A 3 4.43 2.71 12.80
N ILE A 4 4.59 3.70 11.92
CA ILE A 4 5.65 3.70 10.89
C ILE A 4 7.01 3.95 11.53
N ARG A 5 7.05 4.80 12.57
CA ARG A 5 8.25 5.07 13.35
C ARG A 5 8.72 3.88 14.18
N GLN A 6 7.84 2.92 14.47
CA GLN A 6 8.20 1.67 15.16
C GLN A 6 8.97 0.68 14.29
N ARG A 7 9.11 0.93 12.97
CA ARG A 7 9.80 0.04 12.01
C ARG A 7 9.36 -1.43 12.10
N LYS A 8 8.07 -1.67 12.38
CA LYS A 8 7.48 -3.01 12.35
C LYS A 8 7.01 -3.34 10.94
N PRO A 9 7.01 -4.63 10.53
CA PRO A 9 6.42 -5.06 9.28
C PRO A 9 4.96 -4.61 9.20
N LEU A 10 4.61 -3.92 8.12
CA LEU A 10 3.25 -3.50 7.85
C LEU A 10 2.98 -3.52 6.35
N ARG A 11 1.72 -3.71 5.99
CA ARG A 11 1.26 -3.69 4.61
C ARG A 11 0.52 -2.41 4.32
N VAL A 12 0.75 -1.84 3.15
CA VAL A 12 0.13 -0.58 2.71
C VAL A 12 -0.71 -0.86 1.47
N LEU A 13 -2.01 -0.65 1.62
CA LEU A 13 -2.97 -0.61 0.52
C LEU A 13 -3.08 0.81 -0.01
N VAL A 14 -2.73 1.03 -1.27
CA VAL A 14 -2.89 2.30 -1.96
C VAL A 14 -4.08 2.21 -2.90
N VAL A 15 -5.00 3.16 -2.81
CA VAL A 15 -6.18 3.26 -3.67
C VAL A 15 -6.18 4.61 -4.38
N LEU A 16 -6.09 4.56 -5.71
CA LEU A 16 -6.17 5.72 -6.59
C LEU A 16 -7.58 5.83 -7.18
N TYR A 17 -8.15 7.02 -7.10
CA TYR A 17 -9.44 7.35 -7.70
C TYR A 17 -9.25 8.11 -9.02
N PRO A 18 -10.28 8.20 -9.90
CA PRO A 18 -10.15 8.81 -11.22
C PRO A 18 -9.65 10.25 -11.23
N GLN A 19 -9.94 10.99 -10.15
CA GLN A 19 -9.55 12.40 -9.99
C GLN A 19 -8.13 12.56 -9.38
N SER A 20 -7.47 11.45 -9.04
CA SER A 20 -6.08 11.46 -8.61
C SER A 20 -5.17 11.74 -9.81
N PRO A 21 -4.17 12.63 -9.68
CA PRO A 21 -3.18 12.82 -10.74
C PRO A 21 -2.41 11.52 -11.06
N LEU A 22 -2.26 10.64 -10.06
CA LEU A 22 -1.57 9.35 -10.19
C LEU A 22 -2.34 8.33 -11.03
N MET A 23 -3.64 8.55 -11.29
CA MET A 23 -4.45 7.65 -12.11
C MET A 23 -4.16 7.79 -13.61
N SER A 24 -3.70 8.96 -14.05
CA SER A 24 -3.47 9.25 -15.47
C SER A 24 -2.35 8.41 -16.09
N LYS A 25 -1.35 8.07 -15.28
CA LYS A 25 -0.22 7.19 -15.62
C LYS A 25 0.20 6.40 -14.37
N PRO A 26 -0.47 5.28 -14.07
CA PRO A 26 -0.20 4.53 -12.85
C PRO A 26 1.07 3.69 -13.02
N GLU A 27 2.22 4.30 -12.75
CA GLU A 27 3.53 3.63 -12.73
C GLU A 27 3.87 3.24 -11.28
N ILE A 28 4.38 2.01 -11.09
CA ILE A 28 4.69 1.45 -9.77
C ILE A 28 5.58 2.41 -8.97
N ASP A 29 6.73 2.81 -9.54
CA ASP A 29 7.71 3.65 -8.85
C ASP A 29 7.12 5.01 -8.46
N THR A 30 6.33 5.62 -9.35
CA THR A 30 5.67 6.90 -9.08
C THR A 30 4.66 6.78 -7.94
N ILE A 31 3.81 5.75 -7.95
CA ILE A 31 2.81 5.51 -6.91
C ILE A 31 3.49 5.21 -5.58
N LEU A 32 4.52 4.37 -5.59
CA LEU A 32 5.29 3.97 -4.43
C LEU A 32 5.99 5.16 -3.80
N HIS A 33 6.77 5.92 -4.57
CA HIS A 33 7.49 7.10 -4.10
C HIS A 33 6.54 8.13 -3.46
N GLN A 34 5.40 8.42 -4.13
CA GLN A 34 4.41 9.35 -3.59
C GLN A 34 3.76 8.81 -2.31
N SER A 35 3.46 7.52 -2.24
CA SER A 35 2.89 6.88 -1.06
C SER A 35 3.85 6.93 0.13
N ILE A 36 5.13 6.61 -0.08
CA ILE A 36 6.19 6.67 0.93
C ILE A 36 6.36 8.10 1.45
N ALA A 37 6.36 9.09 0.55
CA ALA A 37 6.43 10.50 0.93
C ALA A 37 5.25 10.93 1.82
N GLN A 38 4.02 10.51 1.48
CA GLN A 38 2.84 10.79 2.33
C GLN A 38 2.93 10.15 3.71
N LEU A 39 3.54 8.96 3.79
CA LEU A 39 3.75 8.24 5.04
C LEU A 39 4.95 8.76 5.87
N ASN A 40 5.80 9.61 5.30
CA ASN A 40 7.13 9.94 5.84
C ASN A 40 7.94 8.66 6.18
N ALA A 41 7.86 7.65 5.31
CA ALA A 41 8.58 6.39 5.45
C ALA A 41 9.91 6.41 4.69
N VAL A 42 10.74 5.38 4.87
CA VAL A 42 12.01 5.22 4.15
C VAL A 42 11.79 4.32 2.95
N GLU A 43 12.26 4.76 1.79
CA GLU A 43 12.02 4.07 0.52
C GLU A 43 12.72 2.71 0.42
N SER A 44 13.92 2.57 1.01
CA SER A 44 14.63 1.28 1.06
C SER A 44 13.91 0.19 1.85
N ASP A 45 12.97 0.57 2.73
CA ASP A 45 12.20 -0.38 3.53
C ASP A 45 10.95 -0.87 2.76
N ALA A 46 10.68 -0.33 1.57
CA ALA A 46 9.47 -0.58 0.82
C ALA A 46 9.65 -1.66 -0.25
N ARG A 47 8.65 -2.55 -0.38
CA ARG A 47 8.62 -3.58 -1.42
C ARG A 47 7.25 -3.67 -2.06
N ALA A 48 7.15 -3.27 -3.33
CA ALA A 48 5.92 -3.42 -4.10
C ALA A 48 5.59 -4.89 -4.33
N LEU A 49 4.35 -5.28 -4.05
CA LEU A 49 3.88 -6.66 -4.15
C LEU A 49 2.85 -6.83 -5.28
N PHE A 50 1.98 -5.83 -5.45
CA PHE A 50 0.85 -5.93 -6.35
C PHE A 50 0.47 -4.58 -6.94
N LEU A 51 0.06 -4.57 -8.21
CA LEU A 51 -0.57 -3.44 -8.88
C LEU A 51 -1.68 -3.96 -9.80
N ALA A 52 -2.89 -3.44 -9.63
CA ALA A 52 -4.00 -3.68 -10.55
C ALA A 52 -4.72 -2.39 -10.88
N THR A 53 -5.13 -2.26 -12.14
CA THR A 53 -5.78 -1.07 -12.68
C THR A 53 -7.06 -1.44 -13.39
N TRP A 54 -8.14 -0.72 -13.05
CA TRP A 54 -9.45 -0.74 -13.67
C TRP A 54 -9.79 0.67 -14.18
N PRO A 55 -10.80 0.84 -15.07
CA PRO A 55 -11.14 2.16 -15.63
C PRO A 55 -11.41 3.26 -14.60
N HIS A 56 -11.86 2.90 -13.39
CA HIS A 56 -12.25 3.86 -12.35
C HIS A 56 -11.47 3.70 -11.04
N ARG A 57 -10.43 2.86 -11.02
CA ARG A 57 -9.64 2.63 -9.81
C ARG A 57 -8.30 1.97 -10.13
N THR A 58 -7.24 2.39 -9.48
CA THR A 58 -5.99 1.64 -9.40
C THR A 58 -5.73 1.29 -7.95
N VAL A 59 -5.29 0.06 -7.71
CA VAL A 59 -4.87 -0.42 -6.40
C VAL A 59 -3.44 -0.89 -6.48
N MET A 60 -2.61 -0.44 -5.55
CA MET A 60 -1.26 -0.95 -5.35
C MET A 60 -1.14 -1.47 -3.92
N VAL A 61 -0.39 -2.55 -3.72
CA VAL A 61 -0.02 -3.01 -2.38
C VAL A 61 1.49 -3.14 -2.30
N PHE A 62 2.04 -2.63 -1.20
CA PHE A 62 3.45 -2.77 -0.87
C PHE A 62 3.61 -2.98 0.62
N ASP A 63 4.69 -3.64 1.01
CA ASP A 63 5.04 -3.79 2.42
C ASP A 63 6.12 -2.78 2.79
N LEU A 64 6.09 -2.31 4.04
CA LEU A 64 7.19 -1.59 4.69
C LEU A 64 7.81 -2.48 5.77
N CYS A 65 9.14 -2.48 5.85
CA CYS A 65 9.91 -3.19 6.88
C CYS A 65 9.62 -4.71 6.92
N ASN A 66 9.11 -5.32 5.84
CA ASN A 66 8.90 -6.77 5.74
C ASN A 66 10.05 -7.44 4.98
N GLU A 67 11.21 -7.52 5.63
CA GLU A 67 12.42 -8.13 5.05
C GLU A 67 12.25 -9.63 4.76
N SER A 68 11.34 -10.28 5.50
CA SER A 68 11.05 -11.72 5.40
C SER A 68 10.07 -12.10 4.30
N TYR A 69 9.58 -11.15 3.48
CA TYR A 69 8.65 -11.49 2.41
C TYR A 69 9.33 -12.36 1.35
N ASP A 70 8.86 -13.59 1.20
CA ASP A 70 9.31 -14.54 0.20
C ASP A 70 8.23 -14.73 -0.87
N PHE A 71 8.55 -14.36 -2.12
CA PHE A 71 7.63 -14.55 -3.25
C PHE A 71 7.31 -16.03 -3.49
N ALA A 72 8.19 -16.97 -3.12
CA ALA A 72 7.92 -18.40 -3.24
C ALA A 72 6.83 -18.87 -2.25
N GLN A 73 6.66 -18.13 -1.15
CA GLN A 73 5.64 -18.39 -0.13
C GLN A 73 4.49 -17.39 -0.19
N ALA A 74 4.34 -16.66 -1.31
CA ALA A 74 3.27 -15.67 -1.47
C ALA A 74 1.93 -16.27 -1.07
N HIS A 75 1.59 -17.48 -1.57
CA HIS A 75 0.34 -18.22 -1.29
C HIS A 75 -0.04 -18.45 0.18
N GLN A 76 0.83 -18.10 1.14
CA GLN A 76 0.55 -18.14 2.57
C GLN A 76 0.21 -16.73 3.08
N PRO A 77 -1.04 -16.46 3.48
CA PRO A 77 -1.41 -15.17 4.03
C PRO A 77 -0.57 -14.82 5.26
N GLN A 78 -0.04 -13.60 5.27
CA GLN A 78 0.64 -13.03 6.43
C GLN A 78 -0.34 -12.18 7.24
N ASP A 79 -0.33 -12.29 8.57
CA ASP A 79 -1.16 -11.45 9.44
C ASP A 79 -0.44 -10.13 9.75
N LEU A 80 -0.39 -9.23 8.76
CA LEU A 80 0.21 -7.90 8.89
C LEU A 80 -0.85 -6.85 9.17
N LEU A 81 -0.49 -5.84 9.98
CA LEU A 81 -1.26 -4.61 10.05
C LEU A 81 -1.34 -3.98 8.65
N VAL A 82 -2.54 -3.59 8.23
CA VAL A 82 -2.76 -2.93 6.95
C VAL A 82 -3.15 -1.46 7.14
N LEU A 83 -2.33 -0.55 6.59
CA LEU A 83 -2.68 0.85 6.40
C LEU A 83 -3.27 1.06 5.01
N ALA A 84 -4.30 1.90 4.89
CA ALA A 84 -4.84 2.33 3.61
C ALA A 84 -4.50 3.79 3.33
N ILE A 85 -4.03 4.07 2.11
CA ILE A 85 -3.85 5.41 1.56
C ILE A 85 -4.83 5.58 0.40
N HIS A 86 -5.71 6.57 0.50
CA HIS A 86 -6.65 6.94 -0.56
C HIS A 86 -6.22 8.25 -1.18
N PHE A 87 -5.72 8.22 -2.41
CA PHE A 87 -5.50 9.40 -3.23
C PHE A 87 -6.79 9.72 -4.00
N GLN A 88 -7.63 10.58 -3.43
CA GLN A 88 -8.93 10.93 -4.03
C GLN A 88 -8.78 12.01 -5.10
N THR A 89 -8.06 13.07 -4.74
CA THR A 89 -7.67 14.18 -5.63
C THR A 89 -6.25 14.62 -5.25
N LYS A 90 -5.68 15.59 -5.98
CA LYS A 90 -4.36 16.17 -5.65
C LYS A 90 -4.28 16.70 -4.21
N GLU A 91 -5.38 17.25 -3.69
CA GLU A 91 -5.43 17.91 -2.38
C GLU A 91 -6.07 17.03 -1.31
N LYS A 92 -6.66 15.90 -1.70
CA LYS A 92 -7.44 15.04 -0.81
C LYS A 92 -6.83 13.65 -0.74
N ILE A 93 -5.91 13.50 0.20
CA ILE A 93 -5.26 12.24 0.54
C ILE A 93 -5.74 11.84 1.94
N LYS A 94 -6.25 10.62 2.08
CA LYS A 94 -6.66 10.06 3.37
C LYS A 94 -5.79 8.88 3.71
N ILE A 95 -5.35 8.80 4.95
CA ILE A 95 -4.54 7.68 5.44
C ILE A 95 -5.13 7.21 6.77
N GLY A 96 -5.25 5.91 6.94
CA GLY A 96 -5.74 5.32 8.17
C GLY A 96 -5.49 3.83 8.25
N GLU A 97 -5.56 3.30 9.47
CA GLU A 97 -5.60 1.86 9.69
C GLU A 97 -6.90 1.28 9.12
N THR A 98 -6.77 0.13 8.47
CA THR A 98 -7.95 -0.60 8.00
C THR A 98 -8.58 -1.38 9.15
N LEU A 99 -9.89 -1.58 9.09
CA LEU A 99 -10.58 -2.47 10.01
C LEU A 99 -10.04 -3.89 9.83
N GLU A 100 -9.98 -4.64 10.93
CA GLU A 100 -9.40 -5.99 10.97
C GLU A 100 -9.92 -6.92 9.86
N ARG A 101 -11.23 -6.89 9.58
CA ARG A 101 -11.82 -7.64 8.47
C ARG A 101 -11.17 -7.30 7.12
N ASN A 102 -11.01 -6.03 6.82
CA ASN A 102 -10.44 -5.57 5.55
C ASN A 102 -8.94 -5.85 5.49
N ALA A 103 -8.24 -5.76 6.63
CA ALA A 103 -6.83 -6.14 6.71
C ALA A 103 -6.63 -7.62 6.33
N ARG A 104 -7.47 -8.52 6.87
CA ARG A 104 -7.46 -9.93 6.50
C ARG A 104 -7.76 -10.15 5.02
N GLU A 105 -8.76 -9.46 4.47
CA GLU A 105 -9.08 -9.54 3.03
C GLU A 105 -7.88 -9.14 2.17
N VAL A 106 -7.22 -8.02 2.46
CA VAL A 106 -6.00 -7.60 1.74
C VAL A 106 -4.86 -8.60 1.90
N ASN A 107 -4.63 -9.11 3.11
CA ASN A 107 -3.57 -10.07 3.36
C ASN A 107 -3.78 -11.41 2.63
N ASN A 108 -5.03 -11.84 2.45
CA ASN A 108 -5.37 -13.03 1.68
C ASN A 108 -5.23 -12.82 0.17
N GLU A 109 -5.59 -11.66 -0.36
CA GLU A 109 -5.51 -11.36 -1.81
C GLU A 109 -4.06 -11.20 -2.31
N ILE A 110 -3.14 -10.84 -1.41
CA ILE A 110 -1.71 -10.76 -1.73
C ILE A 110 -1.03 -12.12 -1.66
N ALA A 111 -1.71 -13.11 -1.06
CA ALA A 111 -1.16 -14.44 -0.90
C ALA A 111 -1.32 -15.28 -2.17
#